data_AF-K1TSD1-F1
#
_entry.id   AF-K1TSD1-F1
#
_cell.length_a   1.000
_cell.length_b   1.000
_cell.length_c   1.000
_cell.angle_alpha   90.00
_cell.angle_beta   90.00
_cell.angle_gamma   90.00
#
_symmetry.space_group_name_H-M   'P 1'
#
loop_
_entity.id
_entity.type
_entity.pdbx_description
1 polymer ?
#
loop_
_entity_poly.entity_id
_entity_poly.type
_entity_poly.pdbx_seq_one_letter_code
_entity_poly.pdbx_strand_id
1 'polypeptide(L)'
;SLQNAVKYEYFYDKWVPVSEVLDMLPLKVPNVDEYLDKNRHVELKDTAFHYFLNVSDYRPVGEQEPYEFARTQVKDMLLNVKQVEFMKQVKDDLYQRAVKRDKIKYYLE
;
A
#
# COMPACT_ATOMS: atom_id res chain seq x y z
N SER A 1 -24.22 -23.14 2.66
CA SER A 1 -25.14 -23.02 1.52
C SER A 1 -25.26 -21.56 1.16
N LEU A 2 -24.70 -21.13 0.02
CA LEU A 2 -24.82 -19.77 -0.54
C LEU A 2 -25.85 -19.73 -1.69
N GLN A 3 -26.81 -20.65 -1.73
CA GLN A 3 -27.71 -20.84 -2.88
C GLN A 3 -28.57 -19.61 -3.25
N ASN A 4 -28.71 -18.63 -2.35
CA ASN A 4 -29.48 -17.41 -2.56
C ASN A 4 -28.60 -16.14 -2.64
N ALA A 5 -27.27 -16.27 -2.63
CA ALA A 5 -26.38 -15.13 -2.71
C ALA A 5 -26.18 -14.71 -4.17
N VAL A 6 -26.56 -13.47 -4.48
CA VAL A 6 -26.37 -12.91 -5.83
C VAL A 6 -24.91 -12.53 -6.07
N LYS A 7 -24.18 -12.14 -5.02
CA LYS A 7 -22.74 -11.86 -5.06
C LYS A 7 -22.11 -12.14 -3.69
N TYR A 8 -20.90 -12.72 -3.69
CA TYR A 8 -20.11 -12.97 -2.49
C TYR A 8 -18.65 -12.68 -2.80
N GLU A 9 -18.04 -11.80 -2.00
CA GLU A 9 -16.63 -11.44 -2.10
C GLU A 9 -15.97 -11.68 -0.74
N TYR A 10 -14.74 -12.19 -0.75
CA TYR A 10 -13.98 -12.52 0.45
C TYR A 10 -12.60 -11.89 0.39
N PHE A 11 -12.26 -11.11 1.42
CA PHE A 11 -11.08 -10.24 1.44
C PHE A 11 -10.18 -10.46 2.67
N TYR A 12 -10.29 -11.58 3.37
CA TYR A 12 -9.54 -11.77 4.62
C TYR A 12 -8.02 -11.86 4.44
N ASP A 13 -7.56 -12.15 3.21
CA ASP A 13 -6.16 -12.28 2.86
C ASP A 13 -5.57 -11.00 2.26
N LYS A 14 -6.36 -9.92 2.14
CA LYS A 14 -5.89 -8.66 1.54
C LYS A 14 -6.63 -7.43 2.04
N TRP A 15 -5.92 -6.31 2.08
CA TRP A 15 -6.56 -5.02 2.25
C TRP A 15 -7.23 -4.58 0.93
N VAL A 16 -8.40 -3.95 1.03
CA VAL A 16 -9.13 -3.42 -0.14
C VAL A 16 -9.56 -1.99 0.09
N PRO A 17 -9.54 -1.13 -0.94
CA PRO A 17 -10.07 0.23 -0.83
C PRO A 17 -11.56 0.21 -0.50
N VAL A 18 -11.97 1.04 0.46
CA VAL A 18 -13.38 1.11 0.88
C VAL A 18 -14.30 1.51 -0.27
N SER A 19 -13.85 2.36 -1.20
CA SER A 19 -14.61 2.74 -2.38
C SER A 19 -15.08 1.53 -3.21
N GLU A 20 -14.22 0.51 -3.39
CA GLU A 20 -14.57 -0.70 -4.14
C GLU A 20 -15.67 -1.51 -3.46
N VAL A 21 -15.72 -1.48 -2.13
CA VAL A 21 -16.77 -2.14 -1.33
C VAL A 21 -18.06 -1.32 -1.37
N LEU A 22 -17.98 0.00 -1.29
CA LEU A 22 -19.14 0.89 -1.33
C LEU A 22 -19.86 0.86 -2.68
N ASP A 23 -19.14 0.68 -3.79
CA ASP A 23 -19.76 0.53 -5.11
C ASP A 23 -20.69 -0.69 -5.22
N MET A 24 -20.57 -1.65 -4.30
CA MET A 24 -21.43 -2.84 -4.24
C MET A 24 -22.61 -2.73 -3.28
N LEU A 25 -22.69 -1.64 -2.50
CA LEU A 25 -23.61 -1.49 -1.38
C LEU A 25 -24.39 -0.18 -1.48
N PRO A 26 -25.71 -0.17 -1.22
CA PRO A 26 -26.49 1.06 -1.20
C PRO A 26 -26.32 1.83 0.12
N LEU A 27 -25.07 2.04 0.59
CA LEU A 27 -24.79 2.75 1.84
C LEU A 27 -24.89 4.26 1.61
N LYS A 28 -25.79 4.93 2.34
CA LYS A 28 -25.98 6.39 2.29
C LYS A 28 -25.66 7.00 3.65
N VAL A 29 -24.40 7.32 3.87
CA VAL A 29 -23.92 7.99 5.09
C VAL A 29 -23.14 9.25 4.73
N PRO A 30 -23.24 10.33 5.54
CA PRO A 30 -22.55 11.58 5.25
C PRO A 30 -21.03 11.47 5.42
N ASN A 31 -20.56 10.60 6.32
CA ASN A 31 -19.15 10.30 6.52
C ASN A 31 -18.96 8.79 6.68
N VAL A 32 -18.36 8.18 5.66
CA VAL A 32 -18.11 6.73 5.62
C VAL A 32 -17.05 6.34 6.65
N ASP A 33 -15.99 7.14 6.79
CA ASP A 33 -14.86 6.81 7.63
C ASP A 33 -15.30 6.70 9.10
N GLU A 34 -16.05 7.69 9.58
CA GLU A 34 -16.63 7.67 10.93
C GLU A 34 -17.64 6.53 11.12
N TYR A 35 -18.44 6.25 10.08
CA TYR A 35 -19.45 5.20 10.13
C TYR A 35 -18.83 3.81 10.24
N LEU A 36 -17.85 3.49 9.39
CA LEU A 36 -17.19 2.19 9.38
C LEU A 36 -16.31 2.01 10.61
N ASP A 37 -15.69 3.08 11.11
CA ASP A 37 -14.91 3.04 12.36
C ASP A 37 -15.76 2.56 13.55
N LYS A 38 -17.00 3.04 13.63
CA LYS A 38 -17.95 2.67 14.69
C LYS A 38 -18.71 1.36 14.41
N ASN A 39 -18.97 1.04 13.14
CA ASN A 39 -19.82 -0.07 12.74
C ASN A 39 -19.04 -1.07 11.89
N ARG A 40 -18.52 -2.12 12.55
CA ARG A 40 -17.80 -3.21 11.89
C ARG A 40 -18.74 -4.24 11.24
N HIS A 41 -19.99 -4.31 11.66
CA HIS A 41 -21.01 -5.16 11.06
C HIS A 41 -22.08 -4.25 10.45
N VAL A 42 -22.25 -4.33 9.14
CA VAL A 42 -23.18 -3.49 8.39
C VAL A 42 -24.18 -4.39 7.68
N GLU A 43 -25.46 -4.15 7.95
CA GLU A 43 -26.57 -4.83 7.31
C GLU A 43 -27.44 -3.80 6.60
N LEU A 44 -27.63 -3.98 5.30
CA LEU A 44 -28.44 -3.09 4.47
C LEU A 44 -29.48 -3.89 3.71
N LYS A 45 -30.56 -3.23 3.34
CA LYS A 45 -31.62 -3.81 2.53
C LYS A 45 -32.13 -2.78 1.53
N ASP A 46 -32.36 -3.22 0.31
CA ASP A 46 -33.16 -2.48 -0.67
C ASP A 46 -34.43 -3.26 -1.04
N THR A 47 -35.13 -2.83 -2.09
CA THR A 47 -36.39 -3.45 -2.52
C THR A 47 -36.20 -4.90 -2.99
N ALA A 48 -35.02 -5.29 -3.46
CA ALA A 48 -34.74 -6.58 -4.09
C ALA A 48 -33.74 -7.46 -3.31
N PHE A 49 -32.82 -6.86 -2.56
CA PHE A 49 -31.67 -7.55 -1.98
C PHE A 49 -31.39 -7.16 -0.53
N HIS A 50 -30.71 -8.07 0.15
CA HIS A 50 -30.10 -7.87 1.46
C HIS A 50 -28.58 -7.92 1.31
N TYR A 51 -27.90 -7.01 1.97
CA TYR A 51 -26.45 -6.86 1.92
C TYR A 51 -25.87 -7.00 3.32
N PHE A 52 -24.79 -7.75 3.42
CA PHE A 52 -24.09 -7.99 4.66
C PHE A 52 -22.61 -7.70 4.44
N LEU A 53 -22.05 -6.82 5.25
CA LEU A 53 -20.64 -6.48 5.24
C LEU A 53 -20.09 -6.68 6.66
N ASN A 54 -19.02 -7.45 6.75
CA ASN A 54 -18.22 -7.58 7.96
C ASN A 54 -16.83 -6.97 7.72
N VAL A 55 -16.48 -5.98 8.52
CA VAL A 55 -15.21 -5.26 8.47
C VAL A 55 -14.35 -5.77 9.61
N SER A 56 -13.29 -6.52 9.29
CA SER A 56 -12.38 -7.05 10.31
C SER A 56 -11.46 -5.98 10.88
N ASP A 57 -10.95 -5.08 10.03
CA ASP A 57 -10.17 -3.92 10.42
C ASP A 57 -10.35 -2.80 9.39
N TYR A 58 -10.13 -1.55 9.80
CA TYR A 58 -10.30 -0.36 8.97
C TYR A 58 -9.23 0.66 9.32
N ARG A 59 -8.63 1.26 8.28
CA ARG A 59 -7.56 2.25 8.41
C ARG A 59 -7.95 3.52 7.67
N PRO A 60 -8.31 4.61 8.37
CA PRO A 60 -8.58 5.89 7.72
C PRO A 60 -7.31 6.51 7.16
N VAL A 61 -7.49 7.49 6.27
CA VAL A 61 -6.38 8.26 5.72
C VAL A 61 -5.64 8.99 6.84
N GLY A 62 -4.31 8.82 6.88
CA GLY A 62 -3.44 9.39 7.91
C GLY A 62 -3.00 8.39 8.98
N GLU A 63 -3.64 7.23 9.07
CA GLU A 63 -3.10 6.11 9.85
C GLU A 63 -1.96 5.38 9.10
N GLN A 64 -1.29 4.48 9.82
CA GLN A 64 -0.26 3.63 9.24
C GLN A 64 -0.86 2.76 8.13
N GLU A 65 -0.29 2.91 6.92
CA GLU A 65 -0.70 2.16 5.75
C GLU A 65 -0.49 0.64 5.97
N PRO A 66 -1.45 -0.20 5.55
CA PRO A 66 -1.28 -1.64 5.60
C PRO A 66 -0.03 -2.11 4.86
N TYR A 67 0.63 -3.16 5.39
CA TYR A 67 1.88 -3.66 4.83
C TYR A 67 1.79 -3.97 3.34
N GLU A 68 0.69 -4.55 2.86
CA GLU A 68 0.51 -4.92 1.45
C GLU A 68 0.55 -3.71 0.51
N PHE A 69 -0.02 -2.59 0.93
CA PHE A 69 -0.05 -1.35 0.18
C PHE A 69 1.31 -0.64 0.24
N ALA A 70 1.91 -0.60 1.44
CA ALA A 70 3.21 0.01 1.66
C ALA A 70 4.36 -0.77 1.00
N ARG A 71 4.25 -2.10 0.87
CA ARG A 71 5.34 -3.00 0.44
C ARG A 71 5.93 -2.59 -0.89
N THR A 72 5.11 -2.21 -1.86
CA THR A 72 5.56 -1.80 -3.19
C THR A 72 6.40 -0.53 -3.10
N GLN A 73 5.89 0.49 -2.41
CA GLN A 73 6.58 1.76 -2.22
C GLN A 73 7.90 1.60 -1.45
N VAL A 74 7.89 0.82 -0.36
CA VAL A 74 9.08 0.53 0.45
C VAL A 74 10.13 -0.22 -0.37
N LYS A 75 9.71 -1.18 -1.20
CA LYS A 75 10.63 -1.92 -2.08
C LYS A 75 11.32 -0.98 -3.06
N ASP A 76 10.57 -0.08 -3.70
CA ASP A 76 11.12 0.87 -4.68
C ASP A 76 12.08 1.86 -4.01
N MET A 77 11.72 2.35 -2.82
CA MET A 77 12.61 3.21 -2.01
C MET A 77 13.92 2.49 -1.66
N LEU A 78 13.85 1.24 -1.21
CA LEU A 78 15.03 0.44 -0.88
C LEU A 78 15.91 0.18 -2.10
N LEU A 79 15.31 -0.04 -3.27
CA LEU A 79 16.06 -0.20 -4.52
C LEU A 79 16.82 1.07 -4.88
N ASN A 80 16.18 2.24 -4.75
CA ASN A 80 16.83 3.52 -5.02
C ASN A 80 17.99 3.78 -4.06
N VAL A 81 17.82 3.53 -2.76
CA VAL A 81 18.90 3.66 -1.76
C VAL A 81 20.10 2.79 -2.14
N LYS A 82 19.86 1.52 -2.47
CA LYS A 82 20.93 0.59 -2.87
C LYS A 82 21.65 1.02 -4.14
N GLN A 83 20.93 1.57 -5.12
CA GLN A 83 21.56 2.08 -6.35
C GLN A 83 22.48 3.27 -6.05
N VAL A 84 22.04 4.21 -5.22
CA VAL A 84 22.84 5.38 -4.83
C VAL A 84 24.09 4.94 -4.06
N GLU A 85 23.93 4.03 -3.09
CA GLU A 85 25.06 3.50 -2.31
C GLU A 85 26.06 2.76 -3.19
N PHE A 86 25.58 1.94 -4.12
CA PHE A 86 26.42 1.22 -5.07
C PHE A 86 27.23 2.19 -5.94
N MET A 87 26.60 3.23 -6.50
CA MET A 87 27.29 4.20 -7.34
C MET A 87 28.36 4.98 -6.56
N LYS A 88 28.08 5.32 -5.29
CA LYS A 88 29.06 5.94 -4.40
C LYS A 88 30.26 5.03 -4.16
N GLN A 89 30.00 3.77 -3.81
CA GLN A 89 31.06 2.77 -3.60
C GLN A 89 31.91 2.57 -4.85
N VAL A 90 31.30 2.43 -6.03
CA VAL A 90 32.02 2.29 -7.30
C VAL A 90 32.91 3.50 -7.58
N LYS A 91 32.41 4.72 -7.35
CA LYS A 91 33.19 5.95 -7.53
C LYS A 91 34.39 5.98 -6.59
N ASP A 92 34.18 5.67 -5.31
CA ASP A 92 35.24 5.64 -4.31
C ASP A 92 36.28 4.57 -4.64
N ASP A 93 35.85 3.38 -5.06
CA ASP A 93 36.73 2.28 -5.48
C ASP A 93 37.59 2.67 -6.69
N LEU A 94 36.99 3.30 -7.71
CA LEU A 94 37.70 3.77 -8.89
C LEU A 94 38.72 4.85 -8.52
N TYR A 95 38.34 5.79 -7.66
CA TYR A 95 39.24 6.82 -7.16
C TYR A 95 40.44 6.21 -6.42
N GLN A 96 40.18 5.34 -5.43
CA GLN A 96 41.23 4.69 -4.65
C GLN A 96 42.16 3.81 -5.51
N ARG A 97 41.62 3.13 -6.53
CA ARG A 97 42.42 2.36 -7.50
C ARG A 97 43.32 3.28 -8.35
N ALA A 98 42.83 4.45 -8.74
CA ALA A 98 43.62 5.42 -9.49
C ALA A 98 44.77 5.99 -8.63
N VAL A 99 44.48 6.34 -7.36
CA VAL A 99 45.50 6.78 -6.39
C VAL A 99 46.58 5.73 -6.23
N LYS A 100 46.21 4.47 -5.91
CA LYS A 100 47.16 3.38 -5.65
C LYS A 100 48.03 2.99 -6.84
N ARG A 101 47.60 3.32 -8.07
CA ARG A 101 48.32 2.98 -9.31
C ARG A 101 49.10 4.16 -9.88
N ASP A 102 49.24 5.26 -9.15
CA ASP A 102 49.85 6.52 -9.62
C ASP A 102 49.27 7.02 -10.96
N LYS A 103 47.99 6.72 -11.23
CA LYS A 103 47.30 7.12 -12.47
C LYS A 103 46.62 8.48 -12.35
N ILE A 104 46.78 9.17 -11.23
CA ILE A 104 46.19 10.49 -11.00
C ILE A 104 47.17 11.56 -11.51
N LYS A 105 46.76 12.31 -12.53
CA LYS A 105 47.44 13.52 -12.96
C LYS A 105 46.85 14.71 -12.19
N TYR A 106 47.64 15.28 -11.28
CA TYR A 106 47.33 16.57 -10.69
C TYR A 106 47.64 17.66 -11.73
N TYR A 107 46.65 18.44 -12.12
CA TYR A 107 46.87 19.71 -12.79
C TYR A 107 46.81 20.79 -11.70
N LEU A 108 47.97 21.29 -11.29
CA LEU A 108 48.09 22.52 -10.51
C LEU A 108 48.10 23.68 -11.52
N GLU A 109 47.20 24.66 -11.34
CA GLU A 109 47.30 25.96 -11.99
C GLU A 109 48.52 26.74 -11.48
#